data_AF-A0A9E1N8N0-F1
#
_entry.id   AF-A0A9E1N8N0-F1
#
_cell.length_a   1.000
_cell.length_b   1.000
_cell.length_c   1.000
_cell.angle_alpha   90.00
_cell.angle_beta   90.00
_cell.angle_gamma   90.00
#
_symmetry.space_group_name_H-M   'P 1'
#
loop_
_entity.id
_entity.type
_entity.pdbx_description
1 polymer ?
#
loop_
_entity_poly.entity_id
_entity_poly.type
_entity_poly.pdbx_seq_one_letter_code
_entity_poly.pdbx_strand_id
1 'polypeptide(L)'
;MAIWQMNDEERSAAGVPLPYWAFAWAGGQALARYLLDHPETVAGRKLLDVGAGSGLEAIAGAMAGATVIAADTDPFAVAATEMNA
;
A
#
# COMPACT_ATOMS: atom_id res chain seq x y z
N MET A 1 -22.74 14.86 1.86
CA MET A 1 -22.72 13.92 0.73
C MET A 1 -21.62 12.91 0.99
N ALA A 2 -21.82 11.64 0.67
CA ALA A 2 -20.76 10.66 0.87
C ALA A 2 -19.66 10.81 -0.20
N ILE A 3 -18.41 10.45 0.14
CA ILE A 3 -17.25 10.62 -0.76
C ILE A 3 -17.44 9.94 -2.13
N TRP A 4 -18.13 8.80 -2.18
CA TRP A 4 -18.41 8.05 -3.42
C TRP A 4 -19.47 8.69 -4.33
N GLN A 5 -20.08 9.80 -3.91
CA GLN A 5 -21.07 10.56 -4.67
C GLN A 5 -20.51 11.90 -5.18
N MET A 6 -19.28 12.26 -4.80
CA MET A 6 -18.64 13.51 -5.18
C MET A 6 -17.95 13.39 -6.54
N ASN A 7 -18.08 14.43 -7.37
CA ASN A 7 -17.22 14.61 -8.53
C ASN A 7 -15.82 15.13 -8.13
N ASP A 8 -14.88 15.19 -9.08
CA ASP A 8 -13.49 15.58 -8.79
C ASP A 8 -13.34 17.02 -8.29
N GLU A 9 -14.17 17.96 -8.78
CA GLU A 9 -14.17 19.36 -8.31
C GLU A 9 -14.68 19.47 -6.88
N GLU A 10 -15.73 18.73 -6.54
CA GLU A 10 -16.30 18.68 -5.18
C GLU A 10 -15.32 18.04 -4.19
N ARG A 11 -14.61 16.98 -4.60
CA ARG A 11 -13.56 16.35 -3.78
C ARG A 11 -12.37 17.28 -3.56
N SER A 12 -11.95 17.98 -4.61
CA SER A 12 -10.88 18.98 -4.54
C SER A 12 -11.26 20.13 -3.61
N ALA A 13 -12.49 20.66 -3.75
CA ALA A 13 -13.02 21.72 -2.90
C ALA A 13 -13.20 21.30 -1.43
N ALA A 14 -13.52 20.02 -1.19
CA ALA A 14 -13.61 19.44 0.15
C ALA A 14 -12.23 19.09 0.76
N GLY A 15 -11.14 19.30 0.03
CA GLY A 15 -9.80 18.95 0.50
C GLY A 15 -9.58 17.45 0.65
N VAL A 16 -10.35 16.63 -0.07
CA VAL A 16 -10.26 15.17 -0.03
C VAL A 16 -9.35 14.72 -1.18
N PRO A 17 -8.07 14.43 -0.91
CA PRO A 17 -7.14 13.99 -1.95
C PRO A 17 -7.64 12.70 -2.61
N LEU A 18 -7.21 12.47 -3.85
CA LEU A 18 -7.46 11.18 -4.51
C LEU A 18 -6.92 10.06 -3.61
N PRO A 19 -7.67 8.96 -3.38
CA PRO A 19 -7.21 7.86 -2.53
C PRO A 19 -6.19 7.02 -3.29
N TYR A 20 -5.03 7.59 -3.60
CA TYR A 20 -3.98 6.95 -4.38
C TYR A 20 -3.50 5.64 -3.73
N TRP A 21 -3.59 5.55 -2.40
CA TRP A 21 -3.32 4.35 -1.61
C TRP A 21 -4.26 3.18 -1.93
N ALA A 22 -5.47 3.44 -2.43
CA ALA A 22 -6.47 2.41 -2.70
C ALA A 22 -6.21 1.66 -4.02
N PHE A 23 -5.33 2.18 -4.88
CA PHE A 23 -5.01 1.55 -6.15
C PHE A 23 -3.80 0.64 -6.00
N ALA A 24 -3.93 -0.60 -6.44
CA ALA A 24 -2.80 -1.49 -6.66
C ALA A 24 -2.09 -1.08 -7.95
N TRP A 25 -1.13 -0.15 -7.86
CA TRP A 25 -0.38 0.35 -9.02
C TRP A 25 0.40 -0.78 -9.71
N ALA A 26 0.54 -0.69 -11.04
CA ALA A 26 1.19 -1.74 -11.83
C ALA A 26 2.62 -2.06 -11.34
N GLY A 27 3.38 -1.05 -10.92
CA GLY A 27 4.71 -1.23 -10.34
C GLY A 27 4.68 -2.03 -9.04
N GLY A 28 3.72 -1.74 -8.16
CA GLY A 28 3.53 -2.45 -6.90
C GLY A 28 3.09 -3.90 -7.09
N GLN A 29 2.17 -4.13 -8.03
CA GLN A 29 1.77 -5.50 -8.41
C GLN A 29 2.96 -6.31 -8.93
N ALA A 30 3.79 -5.73 -9.80
CA ALA A 30 4.97 -6.40 -10.34
C ALA A 30 5.99 -6.72 -9.25
N LEU A 31 6.27 -5.77 -8.35
CA LEU A 31 7.21 -5.97 -7.25
C LEU A 31 6.71 -7.01 -6.25
N ALA A 32 5.43 -6.95 -5.86
CA ALA A 32 4.82 -7.95 -4.98
C ALA A 32 4.90 -9.36 -5.58
N ARG A 33 4.59 -9.53 -6.88
CA ARG A 33 4.75 -10.82 -7.56
C ARG A 33 6.21 -11.29 -7.55
N TYR A 34 7.15 -10.39 -7.84
CA TYR A 34 8.58 -10.70 -7.82
C TYR A 34 9.04 -11.18 -6.43
N LEU A 35 8.64 -10.52 -5.34
CA LEU A 35 8.98 -10.93 -3.98
C LEU A 35 8.43 -12.32 -3.64
N LEU A 36 7.21 -12.63 -4.09
CA LEU A 36 6.58 -13.93 -3.88
C LEU A 36 7.23 -15.05 -4.72
N ASP A 37 7.71 -14.73 -5.93
CA ASP A 37 8.45 -15.67 -6.79
C ASP A 37 9.90 -15.89 -6.33
N HIS A 38 10.49 -14.89 -5.69
CA HIS A 38 11.91 -14.85 -5.30
C HIS A 38 12.09 -14.54 -3.81
N PRO A 39 11.54 -15.37 -2.89
CA PRO A 39 11.55 -15.06 -1.47
C PRO A 39 12.96 -14.94 -0.88
N GLU A 40 13.97 -15.60 -1.47
CA GLU A 40 15.38 -15.50 -1.09
C GLU A 40 15.95 -14.08 -1.14
N THR A 41 15.31 -13.18 -1.89
CA THR A 41 15.71 -11.78 -2.00
C THR A 41 15.50 -11.01 -0.68
N VAL A 42 14.53 -11.43 0.13
CA VAL A 42 14.10 -10.73 1.35
C VAL A 42 13.98 -11.61 2.59
N ALA A 43 13.96 -12.94 2.46
CA ALA A 43 13.82 -13.87 3.58
C ALA A 43 14.88 -13.64 4.67
N GLY A 44 14.42 -13.51 5.92
CA GLY A 44 15.28 -13.25 7.09
C GLY A 44 15.88 -11.84 7.14
N ARG A 45 15.49 -10.93 6.22
CA ARG A 45 15.92 -9.54 6.20
C ARG A 45 14.86 -8.62 6.80
N LYS A 46 15.25 -7.38 7.06
CA LYS A 46 14.33 -6.29 7.42
C LYS A 46 13.98 -5.50 6.16
N LEU A 47 12.69 -5.29 5.91
CA LEU A 47 12.17 -4.56 4.75
C LEU A 47 11.41 -3.33 5.22
N LEU A 48 11.69 -2.18 4.61
CA LEU A 48 10.93 -0.95 4.80
C LEU A 48 10.23 -0.64 3.47
N ASP A 49 8.90 -0.62 3.51
CA ASP A 49 8.05 -0.22 2.39
C ASP A 49 7.62 1.25 2.59
N VAL A 50 7.97 2.12 1.64
CA VAL A 50 7.77 3.58 1.74
C VAL A 50 6.71 4.01 0.76
N GLY A 51 5.65 4.64 1.26
CA GLY A 51 4.44 4.89 0.48
C GLY A 51 3.65 3.60 0.30
N ALA A 52 3.53 2.82 1.37
CA ALA A 52 2.99 1.46 1.34
C ALA A 52 1.53 1.38 0.82
N GLY A 53 0.78 2.48 0.86
CA GLY A 53 -0.57 2.55 0.31
C GLY A 53 -1.50 1.51 0.94
N SER A 54 -1.92 0.52 0.17
CA SER A 54 -2.75 -0.61 0.65
C SER A 54 -1.96 -1.71 1.34
N GLY A 55 -0.63 -1.63 1.34
CA GLY A 55 0.26 -2.60 1.98
C GLY A 55 0.61 -3.80 1.10
N LEU A 56 0.27 -3.79 -0.20
CA LEU A 56 0.45 -4.93 -1.10
C LEU A 56 1.91 -5.46 -1.10
N GLU A 57 2.89 -4.58 -1.29
CA GLU A 57 4.31 -4.92 -1.33
C GLU A 57 4.83 -5.33 0.05
N ALA A 58 4.45 -4.60 1.10
CA ALA A 58 4.76 -4.95 2.49
C ALA A 58 4.26 -6.36 2.87
N ILE A 59 3.01 -6.69 2.55
CA ILE A 59 2.42 -8.00 2.82
C ILE A 59 3.15 -9.09 2.02
N ALA A 60 3.43 -8.85 0.74
CA ALA A 60 4.21 -9.79 -0.07
C ALA A 60 5.60 -10.03 0.51
N GLY A 61 6.28 -8.98 0.99
CA GLY A 61 7.57 -9.09 1.68
C GLY A 61 7.49 -9.91 2.98
N ALA A 62 6.42 -9.73 3.76
CA ALA A 62 6.19 -10.49 4.99
C ALA A 62 5.92 -11.98 4.67
N MET A 63 5.09 -12.26 3.67
CA MET A 63 4.83 -13.62 3.17
C MET A 63 6.11 -14.29 2.63
N ALA A 64 7.02 -13.52 2.04
CA ALA A 64 8.33 -13.97 1.60
C ALA A 64 9.35 -14.16 2.75
N GLY A 65 8.95 -13.92 4.00
CA GLY A 65 9.75 -14.20 5.20
C GLY A 65 10.62 -13.02 5.67
N ALA A 66 10.34 -11.80 5.24
CA ALA A 66 10.97 -10.60 5.78
C ALA A 66 10.30 -10.15 7.08
N THR A 67 11.04 -9.42 7.92
CA THR A 67 10.45 -8.57 8.97
C THR A 67 10.16 -7.20 8.37
N VAL A 68 8.89 -6.81 8.28
CA VAL A 68 8.47 -5.66 7.48
C VAL A 68 8.03 -4.47 8.35
N ILE A 69 8.36 -3.27 7.91
CA ILE A 69 7.74 -2.01 8.33
C ILE A 69 7.08 -1.40 7.09
N ALA A 70 5.78 -1.16 7.15
CA ALA A 70 5.04 -0.43 6.13
C ALA A 70 4.84 1.01 6.60
N ALA A 71 5.25 1.98 5.80
CA ALA A 71 5.20 3.40 6.15
C ALA A 71 4.47 4.20 5.06
N ASP A 72 3.50 5.01 5.49
CA ASP A 72 2.79 5.94 4.63
C ASP A 72 2.52 7.25 5.38
N THR A 73 2.40 8.36 4.65
CA THR A 73 2.07 9.67 5.23
C THR A 73 0.56 9.87 5.37
N ASP A 74 -0.26 9.10 4.65
CA ASP A 74 -1.71 9.12 4.75
C ASP A 74 -2.20 8.15 5.86
N PRO A 75 -2.84 8.65 6.93
CA PRO A 75 -3.39 7.78 7.98
C PRO A 75 -4.41 6.74 7.49
N PHE A 76 -5.13 7.02 6.39
CA PHE A 76 -6.04 6.05 5.79
C PHE A 76 -5.30 4.91 5.11
N ALA A 77 -4.14 5.18 4.50
CA ALA A 77 -3.28 4.14 3.94
C ALA A 77 -2.72 3.22 5.05
N VAL A 78 -2.31 3.80 6.17
CA VAL A 78 -1.86 3.03 7.35
C VAL A 78 -2.98 2.12 7.85
N ALA A 79 -4.19 2.65 8.06
CA ALA A 79 -5.33 1.84 8.49
C ALA A 79 -5.73 0.76 7.48
N ALA A 80 -5.65 1.06 6.17
CA ALA A 80 -5.93 0.08 5.11
C ALA A 80 -4.87 -1.04 5.09
N THR A 81 -3.59 -0.69 5.24
CA THR A 81 -2.50 -1.65 5.34
C THR A 81 -2.68 -2.57 6.54
N GLU A 82 -3.01 -2.03 7.72
CA GLU A 82 -3.30 -2.83 8.91
C GLU A 82 -4.49 -3.78 8.71
N MET A 83 -5.52 -3.35 7.98
CA MET A 83 -6.70 -4.18 7.70
C MET A 83 -6.41 -5.31 6.71
N ASN A 84 -5.45 -5.13 5.81
CA ASN A 84 -5.09 -6.10 4.78
C ASN A 84 -4.09 -7.18 5.26
N ALA A 85 -3.42 -6.95 6.40
CA ALA A 85 -2.33 -7.78 6.93
C ALA A 85 -2.76 -8.91 7.87
#